data_AF-X0XFH8-F1
#
_entry.id   AF-X0XFH8-F1
#
_cell.length_a   1.000
_cell.length_b   1.000
_cell.length_c   1.000
_cell.angle_alpha   90.00
_cell.angle_beta   90.00
_cell.angle_gamma   90.00
#
_symmetry.space_group_name_H-M   'P 1'
#
loop_
_entity.id
_entity.type
_entity.pdbx_description
1 polymer ?
#
loop_
_entity_poly.entity_id
_entity_poly.type
_entity_poly.pdbx_seq_one_letter_code
_entity_poly.pdbx_strand_id
1 'polypeptide(L)'
;PGRMFDAHRPEFRDFIVNLMLDVIRRYGVDGINLDYIRTGGLCKGPKCQAEYREKFGTELLEDTTLREENGWPNARIVQWQNEAISDIVRRVAEEGRKIRPGLIISVDGHSHAPSDPPSTDGRNELPWVQSGWVDVVYNMDYGRHLSFARVDAVREAIDRPEAIVDLPGNYERTEQGKVVPREGKLVADLIAYCQRKWPGNGVGLYLYSMLSEAQTAALRAGPFKEDAVPHWVR
;
A
#
# COMPACT_ATOMS: atom_id res chain seq x y z
N PRO A 1 9.01 -2.87 17.03
CA PRO A 1 9.03 -1.38 17.12
C PRO A 1 8.00 -0.91 18.13
N GLY A 2 8.18 0.26 18.76
CA GLY A 2 7.16 0.78 19.69
C GLY A 2 5.84 1.05 18.96
N ARG A 3 4.71 0.69 19.59
CA ARG A 3 3.35 0.83 19.04
C ARG A 3 3.05 0.01 17.77
N MET A 4 3.84 -1.02 17.50
CA MET A 4 3.60 -1.97 16.42
C MET A 4 3.44 -3.38 17.01
N PHE A 5 2.55 -4.17 16.40
CA PHE A 5 2.51 -5.60 16.67
C PHE A 5 3.67 -6.30 15.95
N ASP A 6 4.10 -7.42 16.51
CA ASP A 6 5.20 -8.20 15.95
C ASP A 6 4.69 -9.16 14.86
N ALA A 7 4.84 -8.76 13.59
CA ALA A 7 4.41 -9.54 12.44
C ALA A 7 5.16 -10.87 12.27
N HIS A 8 6.33 -11.04 12.91
CA HIS A 8 7.09 -12.30 12.85
C HIS A 8 6.47 -13.38 13.70
N ARG A 9 5.67 -13.01 14.71
CA ARG A 9 4.94 -13.98 15.53
C ARG A 9 3.81 -14.63 14.73
N PRO A 10 3.84 -15.96 14.51
CA PRO A 10 2.78 -16.65 13.78
C PRO A 10 1.40 -16.42 14.40
N GLU A 11 1.32 -16.35 15.73
CA GLU A 11 0.04 -16.18 16.44
C GLU A 11 -0.58 -14.80 16.16
N PHE A 12 0.24 -13.77 15.96
CA PHE A 12 -0.27 -12.45 15.56
C PHE A 12 -0.77 -12.47 14.11
N ARG A 13 -0.04 -13.11 13.20
CA ARG A 13 -0.48 -13.28 11.80
C ARG A 13 -1.81 -14.04 11.73
N ASP A 14 -1.95 -15.11 12.52
CA ASP A 14 -3.21 -15.85 12.63
C ASP A 14 -4.34 -14.97 13.14
N PHE A 15 -4.10 -14.22 14.22
CA PHE A 15 -5.08 -13.30 14.78
C PHE A 15 -5.55 -12.26 13.76
N ILE A 16 -4.62 -11.54 13.12
CA ILE A 16 -4.96 -10.43 12.23
C ILE A 16 -5.61 -10.91 10.93
N VAL A 17 -5.17 -12.05 10.38
CA VAL A 17 -5.82 -12.70 9.24
C VAL A 17 -7.25 -13.11 9.62
N ASN A 18 -7.43 -13.79 10.77
CA ASN A 18 -8.76 -14.21 11.20
C ASN A 18 -9.71 -13.04 11.46
N LEU A 19 -9.20 -11.92 11.98
CA LEU A 19 -9.98 -10.69 12.16
C LEU A 19 -10.48 -10.15 10.82
N MET A 20 -9.60 -10.04 9.82
CA MET A 20 -9.99 -9.59 8.47
C MET A 20 -10.99 -10.56 7.81
N LEU A 21 -10.77 -11.87 7.95
CA LEU A 21 -11.69 -12.89 7.43
C LEU A 21 -13.05 -12.87 8.14
N ASP A 22 -13.09 -12.56 9.44
CA ASP A 22 -14.35 -12.42 10.18
C ASP A 22 -15.18 -11.24 9.65
N VAL A 23 -14.54 -10.11 9.33
CA VAL A 23 -15.20 -8.97 8.65
C VAL A 23 -15.78 -9.42 7.30
N ILE A 24 -14.98 -10.11 6.47
CA ILE A 24 -15.43 -10.61 5.16
C ILE A 24 -16.64 -11.54 5.30
N ARG A 25 -16.67 -12.42 6.32
CA ARG A 25 -17.79 -13.33 6.57
C ARG A 25 -19.06 -12.61 7.01
N ARG A 26 -18.94 -11.66 7.93
CA ARG A 26 -20.10 -11.05 8.60
C ARG A 26 -20.73 -9.90 7.81
N TYR A 27 -19.94 -9.20 7.00
CA TYR A 27 -20.38 -8.02 6.28
C TYR A 27 -20.28 -8.24 4.78
N GLY A 28 -21.29 -7.78 4.03
CA GLY A 28 -21.32 -7.79 2.58
C GLY A 28 -20.38 -6.75 1.97
N VAL A 29 -19.09 -6.85 2.26
CA VAL A 29 -18.05 -5.97 1.72
C VAL A 29 -17.62 -6.43 0.33
N ASP A 30 -17.34 -5.48 -0.55
CA ASP A 30 -16.79 -5.73 -1.90
C ASP A 30 -15.27 -5.96 -1.86
N GLY A 31 -14.61 -5.44 -0.83
CA GLY A 31 -13.16 -5.54 -0.71
C GLY A 31 -12.61 -5.23 0.68
N ILE A 32 -11.31 -5.47 0.85
CA ILE A 32 -10.51 -5.10 2.02
C ILE A 32 -9.35 -4.24 1.54
N ASN A 33 -9.20 -3.07 2.17
CA ASN A 33 -8.08 -2.17 1.95
C ASN A 33 -7.05 -2.30 3.08
N LEU A 34 -5.80 -2.54 2.73
CA LEU A 34 -4.69 -2.84 3.65
C LEU A 34 -3.79 -1.61 3.90
N ASP A 35 -4.34 -0.52 4.42
CA ASP A 35 -3.52 0.60 4.88
C ASP A 35 -2.62 0.19 6.07
N TYR A 36 -1.45 0.81 6.20
CA TYR A 36 -0.44 0.53 7.23
C TYR A 36 0.12 -0.90 7.27
N ILE A 37 -0.12 -1.73 6.26
CA ILE A 37 0.44 -3.09 6.20
C ILE A 37 1.97 -3.02 6.07
N ARG A 38 2.68 -3.31 7.17
CA ARG A 38 4.13 -3.33 7.33
C ARG A 38 4.50 -3.73 8.77
N THR A 39 5.75 -4.10 9.00
CA THR A 39 6.30 -4.38 10.34
C THR A 39 6.63 -3.11 11.13
N GLY A 40 6.71 -1.95 10.45
CA GLY A 40 7.04 -0.67 11.08
C GLY A 40 8.45 -0.61 11.66
N GLY A 41 9.33 -1.52 11.23
CA GLY A 41 10.71 -1.69 11.69
C GLY A 41 11.00 -3.13 12.13
N LEU A 42 12.25 -3.39 12.50
CA LEU A 42 12.71 -4.74 12.82
C LEU A 42 12.35 -5.14 14.25
N CYS A 43 11.80 -6.34 14.41
CA CYS A 43 11.78 -6.99 15.72
C CYS A 43 13.22 -7.36 16.11
N LYS A 44 13.63 -7.01 17.33
CA LYS A 44 14.99 -7.29 17.85
C LYS A 44 14.97 -8.11 19.14
N GLY A 45 13.80 -8.61 19.54
CA GLY A 45 13.66 -9.43 20.75
C GLY A 45 14.33 -10.80 20.59
N PRO A 46 14.63 -11.50 21.70
CA PRO A 46 15.30 -12.81 21.66
C PRO A 46 14.61 -13.84 20.76
N LYS A 47 13.27 -13.89 20.76
CA LYS A 47 12.49 -14.80 19.91
C LYS A 47 12.75 -14.55 18.42
N CYS A 48 12.66 -13.29 17.98
CA CYS A 48 12.92 -12.91 16.59
C CYS A 48 14.37 -13.19 16.17
N GLN A 49 15.34 -12.95 17.06
CA GLN A 49 16.74 -13.29 16.78
C GLN A 49 16.94 -14.81 16.64
N ALA A 50 16.29 -15.61 17.49
CA ALA A 50 16.36 -17.07 17.41
C ALA A 50 15.69 -17.60 16.12
N GLU A 51 14.49 -17.13 15.78
CA GLU A 51 13.77 -17.50 14.56
C GLU A 51 14.56 -17.11 13.29
N TYR A 52 15.16 -15.91 13.29
CA TYR A 52 16.00 -15.47 12.19
C TYR A 52 17.25 -16.37 12.03
N ARG A 53 17.92 -16.68 13.15
CA ARG A 53 19.09 -17.56 13.15
C ARG A 53 18.75 -18.98 12.70
N GLU A 54 17.61 -19.52 13.14
CA GLU A 54 17.11 -20.82 12.70
C GLU A 54 16.90 -20.84 11.19
N LYS A 55 16.34 -19.77 10.62
CA LYS A 55 16.05 -19.67 9.20
C LYS A 55 17.29 -19.45 8.32
N PHE A 56 18.18 -18.55 8.72
CA PHE A 56 19.27 -18.07 7.86
C PHE A 56 20.66 -18.53 8.29
N GLY A 57 20.81 -19.11 9.48
CA GLY A 57 22.11 -19.51 10.04
C GLY A 57 23.00 -18.33 10.44
N THR A 58 22.49 -17.10 10.43
CA THR A 58 23.22 -15.86 10.74
C THR A 58 22.55 -15.07 11.84
N GLU A 59 23.27 -14.09 12.39
CA GLU A 59 22.74 -13.20 13.43
C GLU A 59 21.93 -12.06 12.85
N LEU A 60 20.67 -11.92 13.31
CA LEU A 60 19.79 -10.84 12.89
C LEU A 60 20.45 -9.47 13.03
N LEU A 61 21.01 -9.18 14.21
CA LEU A 61 21.57 -7.85 14.49
C LEU A 61 22.80 -7.55 13.61
N GLU A 62 23.62 -8.54 13.30
CA GLU A 62 24.76 -8.38 12.40
C GLU A 62 24.28 -8.13 10.97
N ASP A 63 23.36 -8.95 10.46
CA ASP A 63 22.81 -8.79 9.11
C ASP A 63 22.13 -7.43 8.90
N THR A 64 21.54 -6.81 9.95
CA THR A 64 20.99 -5.44 9.83
C THR A 64 22.03 -4.36 9.54
N THR A 65 23.29 -4.61 9.89
CA THR A 65 24.41 -3.68 9.65
C THR A 65 25.04 -3.87 8.27
N LEU A 66 24.82 -5.03 7.65
CA LEU A 66 25.36 -5.36 6.34
C LEU A 66 24.55 -4.69 5.22
N ARG A 67 25.22 -4.46 4.09
CA ARG A 67 24.64 -3.94 2.86
C ARG A 67 25.12 -4.77 1.67
N GLU A 68 24.30 -4.84 0.65
CA GLU A 68 24.69 -5.36 -0.66
C GLU A 68 25.71 -4.43 -1.34
N GLU A 69 26.39 -4.89 -2.39
CA GLU A 69 27.43 -4.12 -3.09
C GLU A 69 26.91 -2.78 -3.65
N ASN A 70 25.65 -2.74 -4.07
CA ASN A 70 24.97 -1.54 -4.55
C ASN A 70 24.46 -0.61 -3.42
N GLY A 71 24.81 -0.91 -2.16
CA GLY A 71 24.41 -0.15 -0.98
C GLY A 71 23.01 -0.48 -0.46
N TRP A 72 22.30 -1.43 -1.07
CA TRP A 72 20.96 -1.83 -0.64
C TRP A 72 20.99 -2.59 0.70
N PRO A 73 19.86 -2.65 1.43
CA PRO A 73 19.76 -3.46 2.63
C PRO A 73 20.06 -4.94 2.34
N ASN A 74 20.65 -5.62 3.33
CA ASN A 74 20.95 -7.05 3.25
C ASN A 74 19.71 -7.85 2.77
N ALA A 75 19.90 -8.66 1.73
CA ALA A 75 18.82 -9.38 1.08
C ALA A 75 18.06 -10.34 2.02
N ARG A 76 18.70 -10.93 3.03
CA ARG A 76 18.05 -11.80 4.01
C ARG A 76 17.11 -11.02 4.92
N ILE A 77 17.48 -9.79 5.31
CA ILE A 77 16.62 -8.90 6.09
C ILE A 77 15.37 -8.53 5.29
N VAL A 78 15.57 -8.17 4.02
CA VAL A 78 14.47 -7.85 3.10
C VAL A 78 13.56 -9.06 2.93
N GLN A 79 14.12 -10.24 2.65
CA GLN A 79 13.37 -11.48 2.51
C GLN A 79 12.55 -11.79 3.77
N TRP A 80 13.19 -11.77 4.95
CA TRP A 80 12.53 -12.10 6.21
C TRP A 80 11.33 -11.20 6.49
N GLN A 81 11.48 -9.89 6.31
CA GLN A 81 10.41 -8.92 6.50
C GLN A 81 9.29 -9.10 5.46
N ASN A 82 9.65 -9.31 4.19
CA ASN A 82 8.70 -9.49 3.10
C ASN A 82 7.85 -10.75 3.31
N GLU A 83 8.45 -11.87 3.68
CA GLU A 83 7.71 -13.12 3.91
C GLU A 83 6.72 -13.00 5.07
N ALA A 84 7.06 -12.26 6.12
CA ALA A 84 6.18 -12.06 7.26
C ALA A 84 4.88 -11.37 6.86
N ILE A 85 4.99 -10.27 6.10
CA ILE A 85 3.84 -9.49 5.65
C ILE A 85 3.12 -10.16 4.47
N SER A 86 3.87 -10.75 3.53
CA SER A 86 3.31 -11.47 2.39
C SER A 86 2.45 -12.65 2.84
N ASP A 87 2.78 -13.33 3.94
CA ASP A 87 1.92 -14.37 4.49
C ASP A 87 0.53 -13.82 4.88
N ILE A 88 0.47 -12.65 5.51
CA ILE A 88 -0.79 -12.00 5.87
C ILE A 88 -1.59 -11.66 4.61
N VAL A 89 -0.96 -10.96 3.66
CA VAL A 89 -1.60 -10.50 2.42
C VAL A 89 -2.13 -11.69 1.61
N ARG A 90 -1.29 -12.71 1.39
CA ARG A 90 -1.64 -13.95 0.69
C ARG A 90 -2.83 -14.64 1.35
N ARG A 91 -2.79 -14.86 2.66
CA ARG A 91 -3.86 -15.57 3.38
C ARG A 91 -5.19 -14.83 3.34
N VAL A 92 -5.19 -13.51 3.49
CA VAL A 92 -6.41 -12.71 3.36
C VAL A 92 -6.97 -12.78 1.94
N ALA A 93 -6.11 -12.68 0.93
CA ALA A 93 -6.52 -12.76 -0.46
C ALA A 93 -7.10 -14.15 -0.81
N GLU A 94 -6.35 -15.22 -0.52
CA GLU A 94 -6.73 -16.60 -0.85
C GLU A 94 -7.97 -17.06 -0.06
N GLU A 95 -7.95 -16.95 1.27
CA GLU A 95 -9.06 -17.41 2.10
C GLU A 95 -10.26 -16.47 2.00
N GLY A 96 -10.03 -15.16 1.88
CA GLY A 96 -11.09 -14.17 1.69
C GLY A 96 -11.87 -14.42 0.42
N ARG A 97 -11.19 -14.80 -0.67
CA ARG A 97 -11.84 -15.10 -1.96
C ARG A 97 -12.55 -16.45 -1.98
N LYS A 98 -12.15 -17.42 -1.14
CA LYS A 98 -12.97 -18.63 -0.92
C LYS A 98 -14.31 -18.27 -0.27
N ILE A 99 -14.33 -17.26 0.60
CA ILE A 99 -15.56 -16.77 1.25
C ILE A 99 -16.38 -15.89 0.28
N ARG A 100 -15.71 -15.01 -0.47
CA ARG A 100 -16.31 -14.08 -1.45
C ARG A 100 -15.49 -14.07 -2.74
N PRO A 101 -15.88 -14.84 -3.78
CA PRO A 101 -15.07 -14.97 -5.01
C PRO A 101 -14.69 -13.66 -5.71
N GLY A 102 -15.53 -12.63 -5.59
CA GLY A 102 -15.30 -11.29 -6.14
C GLY A 102 -14.56 -10.31 -5.22
N LEU A 103 -14.04 -10.75 -4.08
CA LEU A 103 -13.39 -9.87 -3.10
C LEU A 103 -12.16 -9.18 -3.70
N ILE A 104 -12.20 -7.85 -3.67
CA ILE A 104 -11.10 -6.97 -4.07
C ILE A 104 -10.15 -6.74 -2.89
N ILE A 105 -8.86 -6.90 -3.12
CA ILE A 105 -7.82 -6.55 -2.15
C ILE A 105 -7.08 -5.32 -2.65
N SER A 106 -7.11 -4.25 -1.87
CA SER A 106 -6.33 -3.05 -2.15
C SER A 106 -5.31 -2.77 -1.04
N VAL A 107 -4.29 -1.97 -1.36
CA VAL A 107 -3.27 -1.54 -0.39
C VAL A 107 -2.94 -0.07 -0.61
N ASP A 108 -2.84 0.70 0.47
CA ASP A 108 -2.29 2.05 0.44
C ASP A 108 -0.77 2.00 0.65
N GLY A 109 -0.05 2.42 -0.38
CA GLY A 109 1.37 2.14 -0.52
C GLY A 109 2.20 3.32 -1.03
N HIS A 110 3.50 3.07 -1.07
CA HIS A 110 4.47 3.91 -1.77
C HIS A 110 5.33 2.96 -2.60
N SER A 111 4.79 2.53 -3.74
CA SER A 111 5.44 1.49 -4.55
C SER A 111 6.86 1.89 -4.91
N HIS A 112 7.79 0.97 -4.67
CA HIS A 112 9.19 1.12 -5.05
C HIS A 112 9.36 0.67 -6.50
N ALA A 113 9.98 1.51 -7.33
CA ALA A 113 10.42 1.08 -8.64
C ALA A 113 11.54 0.04 -8.47
N PRO A 114 11.77 -0.87 -9.45
CA PRO A 114 12.84 -1.87 -9.36
C PRO A 114 14.24 -1.28 -9.15
N SER A 115 14.45 -0.01 -9.54
CA SER A 115 15.69 0.72 -9.31
C SER A 115 15.85 1.28 -7.89
N ASP A 116 14.77 1.31 -7.11
CA ASP A 116 14.79 1.83 -5.74
C ASP A 116 15.32 0.75 -4.77
N PRO A 117 16.01 1.14 -3.68
CA PRO A 117 16.33 0.21 -2.61
C PRO A 117 15.05 -0.45 -2.07
N PRO A 118 15.04 -1.77 -1.88
CA PRO A 118 13.87 -2.47 -1.35
C PRO A 118 13.59 -2.04 0.09
N SER A 119 12.32 -2.05 0.46
CA SER A 119 11.91 -1.76 1.83
C SER A 119 12.37 -2.86 2.79
N THR A 120 12.64 -2.47 4.03
CA THR A 120 12.89 -3.39 5.17
C THR A 120 11.73 -3.42 6.16
N ASP A 121 10.57 -2.88 5.78
CA ASP A 121 9.34 -2.95 6.57
C ASP A 121 8.37 -4.04 6.11
N GLY A 122 8.76 -4.85 5.11
CA GLY A 122 7.99 -5.96 4.59
C GLY A 122 6.88 -5.58 3.60
N ARG A 123 6.69 -4.28 3.34
CA ARG A 123 5.80 -3.83 2.27
C ARG A 123 6.48 -4.02 0.92
N ASN A 124 5.87 -4.83 0.06
CA ASN A 124 6.42 -5.19 -1.24
C ASN A 124 5.30 -5.46 -2.25
N GLU A 125 4.68 -4.39 -2.73
CA GLU A 125 3.40 -4.44 -3.45
C GLU A 125 3.52 -5.09 -4.83
N LEU A 126 4.64 -4.91 -5.55
CA LEU A 126 4.80 -5.39 -6.93
C LEU A 126 4.64 -6.93 -7.02
N PRO A 127 5.36 -7.74 -6.22
CA PRO A 127 5.14 -9.19 -6.18
C PRO A 127 3.73 -9.58 -5.74
N TRP A 128 3.07 -8.80 -4.87
CA TRP A 128 1.69 -9.11 -4.46
C TRP A 128 0.70 -8.92 -5.59
N VAL A 129 0.88 -7.89 -6.42
CA VAL A 129 0.10 -7.68 -7.66
C VAL A 129 0.37 -8.81 -8.66
N GLN A 130 1.63 -9.13 -8.93
CA GLN A 130 2.01 -10.21 -9.85
C GLN A 130 1.48 -11.58 -9.43
N SER A 131 1.41 -11.83 -8.11
CA SER A 131 0.84 -13.07 -7.55
C SER A 131 -0.70 -13.07 -7.54
N GLY A 132 -1.33 -11.96 -7.93
CA GLY A 132 -2.78 -11.77 -7.87
C GLY A 132 -3.33 -11.66 -6.45
N TRP A 133 -2.50 -11.42 -5.43
CA TRP A 133 -2.95 -11.25 -4.03
C TRP A 133 -3.52 -9.86 -3.78
N VAL A 134 -3.01 -8.85 -4.49
CA VAL A 134 -3.49 -7.46 -4.46
C VAL A 134 -4.00 -7.09 -5.84
N ASP A 135 -5.21 -6.54 -5.90
CA ASP A 135 -5.85 -6.10 -7.13
C ASP A 135 -5.55 -4.61 -7.42
N VAL A 136 -5.43 -3.78 -6.38
CA VAL A 136 -5.18 -2.34 -6.50
C VAL A 136 -4.16 -1.85 -5.48
N VAL A 137 -3.18 -1.10 -5.94
CA VAL A 137 -2.23 -0.35 -5.12
C VAL A 137 -2.53 1.12 -5.27
N TYR A 138 -2.98 1.74 -4.19
CA TYR A 138 -3.13 3.19 -4.11
C TYR A 138 -1.78 3.82 -3.77
N ASN A 139 -1.10 4.34 -4.78
CA ASN A 139 0.11 5.14 -4.59
C ASN A 139 -0.26 6.47 -3.93
N MET A 140 0.08 6.61 -2.65
CA MET A 140 -0.24 7.82 -1.90
C MET A 140 0.73 8.95 -2.27
N ASP A 141 0.23 9.95 -3.00
CA ASP A 141 0.98 11.16 -3.32
C ASP A 141 0.29 12.40 -2.75
N TYR A 142 0.80 12.86 -1.61
CA TYR A 142 0.30 14.05 -0.93
C TYR A 142 1.06 15.31 -1.30
N GLY A 143 1.82 15.32 -2.40
CA GLY A 143 2.45 16.52 -2.95
C GLY A 143 1.40 17.46 -3.56
N ARG A 144 1.72 18.76 -3.65
CA ARG A 144 0.99 19.68 -4.56
C ARG A 144 1.33 19.43 -6.02
N HIS A 145 2.45 18.73 -6.28
CA HIS A 145 2.88 18.25 -7.59
C HIS A 145 3.09 16.75 -7.48
N LEU A 146 2.46 15.99 -8.38
CA LEU A 146 2.55 14.53 -8.36
C LEU A 146 3.89 14.04 -8.91
N SER A 147 4.43 13.02 -8.28
CA SER A 147 5.69 12.35 -8.62
C SER A 147 5.45 11.24 -9.64
N PHE A 148 4.81 11.58 -10.76
CA PHE A 148 4.31 10.62 -11.75
C PHE A 148 5.40 9.75 -12.39
N ALA A 149 6.64 10.24 -12.51
CA ALA A 149 7.73 9.48 -13.13
C ALA A 149 8.05 8.18 -12.36
N ARG A 150 7.94 8.20 -11.04
CA ARG A 150 8.11 6.99 -10.22
C ARG A 150 6.96 6.02 -10.42
N VAL A 151 5.73 6.53 -10.52
CA VAL A 151 4.54 5.72 -10.79
C VAL A 151 4.64 5.09 -12.18
N ASP A 152 5.10 5.83 -13.19
CA ASP A 152 5.35 5.29 -14.53
C ASP A 152 6.39 4.16 -14.50
N ALA A 153 7.51 4.33 -13.81
CA ALA A 153 8.54 3.28 -13.67
C ALA A 153 8.01 2.01 -12.97
N VAL A 154 7.14 2.16 -11.97
CA VAL A 154 6.48 1.00 -11.33
C VAL A 154 5.52 0.31 -12.30
N ARG A 155 4.72 1.08 -13.05
CA ARG A 155 3.76 0.55 -14.02
C ARG A 155 4.46 -0.18 -15.17
N GLU A 156 5.61 0.30 -15.62
CA GLU A 156 6.43 -0.35 -16.64
C GLU A 156 7.04 -1.68 -16.18
N ALA A 157 7.14 -1.90 -14.87
CA ALA A 157 7.79 -3.06 -14.28
C ALA A 157 6.86 -4.26 -13.99
N ILE A 158 5.55 -4.13 -14.25
CA ILE A 158 4.55 -5.15 -13.91
C ILE A 158 3.60 -5.44 -15.08
N ASP A 159 3.04 -6.65 -15.10
CA ASP A 159 2.15 -7.09 -16.18
C ASP A 159 0.77 -6.43 -16.14
N ARG A 160 0.37 -5.91 -14.97
CA ARG A 160 -0.94 -5.29 -14.70
C ARG A 160 -0.77 -3.82 -14.27
N PRO A 161 -0.35 -2.91 -15.15
CA PRO A 161 -0.11 -1.51 -14.80
C PRO A 161 -1.37 -0.82 -14.26
N GLU A 162 -2.57 -1.25 -14.66
CA GLU A 162 -3.85 -0.77 -14.15
C GLU A 162 -4.08 -1.08 -12.67
N ALA A 163 -3.34 -2.02 -12.07
CA ALA A 163 -3.37 -2.23 -10.62
C ALA A 163 -2.78 -1.03 -9.85
N ILE A 164 -1.94 -0.20 -10.47
CA ILE A 164 -1.33 0.95 -9.81
C ILE A 164 -2.20 2.18 -10.03
N VAL A 165 -2.87 2.63 -8.98
CA VAL A 165 -3.77 3.78 -8.98
C VAL A 165 -3.14 4.89 -8.17
N ASP A 166 -3.08 6.10 -8.73
CA ASP A 166 -2.58 7.25 -7.98
C ASP A 166 -3.68 7.79 -7.05
N LEU A 167 -3.27 8.14 -5.83
CA LEU A 167 -4.14 8.65 -4.77
C LEU A 167 -3.59 10.00 -4.30
N PRO A 168 -4.04 11.11 -4.92
CA PRO A 168 -3.65 12.44 -4.50
C PRO A 168 -4.17 12.84 -3.11
N GLY A 169 -3.38 13.66 -2.43
CA GLY A 169 -3.78 14.34 -1.19
C GLY A 169 -4.68 15.56 -1.45
N ASN A 170 -5.76 15.72 -0.69
CA ASN A 170 -6.67 16.87 -0.74
C ASN A 170 -6.45 17.88 0.40
N TYR A 171 -5.40 17.69 1.20
CA TYR A 171 -5.12 18.53 2.36
C TYR A 171 -3.65 18.95 2.39
N GLU A 172 -3.36 19.96 3.20
CA GLU A 172 -1.99 20.37 3.49
C GLU A 172 -1.82 20.70 4.95
N ARG A 173 -0.55 20.70 5.38
CA ARG A 173 -0.18 21.13 6.73
C ARG A 173 0.38 22.54 6.63
N THR A 174 -0.26 23.49 7.31
CA THR A 174 0.23 24.87 7.38
C THR A 174 1.56 24.93 8.12
N GLU A 175 2.28 26.05 8.02
CA GLU A 175 3.51 26.30 8.79
C GLU A 175 3.31 26.14 10.31
N GLN A 176 2.11 26.44 10.79
CA GLN A 176 1.70 26.30 12.20
C GLN A 176 1.30 24.87 12.57
N GLY A 177 1.39 23.93 11.62
CA GLY A 177 1.09 22.52 11.84
C GLY A 177 -0.39 22.14 11.75
N LYS A 178 -1.28 23.08 11.40
CA LYS A 178 -2.70 22.83 11.22
C LYS A 178 -2.93 22.07 9.92
N VAL A 179 -3.76 21.03 9.95
CA VAL A 179 -4.21 20.33 8.74
C VAL A 179 -5.43 21.06 8.19
N VAL A 180 -5.37 21.46 6.92
CA VAL A 180 -6.44 22.21 6.23
C VAL A 180 -6.71 21.62 4.85
N PRO A 181 -7.95 21.73 4.33
CA PRO A 181 -8.26 21.38 2.95
C PRO A 181 -7.47 22.24 1.95
N ARG A 182 -7.07 21.64 0.83
CA ARG A 182 -6.54 22.35 -0.35
C ARG A 182 -7.64 23.05 -1.13
N GLU A 183 -7.23 23.94 -2.02
CA GLU A 183 -8.11 24.61 -2.97
C GLU A 183 -8.79 23.60 -3.90
N GLY A 184 -10.09 23.78 -4.12
CA GLY A 184 -10.88 22.87 -4.95
C GLY A 184 -10.34 22.71 -6.37
N LYS A 185 -9.88 23.82 -6.97
CA LYS A 185 -9.26 23.80 -8.30
C LYS A 185 -8.02 22.90 -8.36
N LEU A 186 -7.13 23.00 -7.37
CA LEU A 186 -5.92 22.17 -7.33
C LEU A 186 -6.30 20.69 -7.26
N VAL A 187 -7.20 20.31 -6.36
CA VAL A 187 -7.64 18.92 -6.21
C VAL A 187 -8.28 18.39 -7.49
N ALA A 188 -9.15 19.16 -8.13
CA ALA A 188 -9.75 18.78 -9.41
C ALA A 188 -8.72 18.65 -10.54
N ASP A 189 -7.73 19.55 -10.60
CA ASP A 189 -6.66 19.50 -11.60
C ASP A 189 -5.76 18.26 -11.41
N LEU A 190 -5.44 17.88 -10.17
CA LEU A 190 -4.67 16.67 -9.85
C LEU A 190 -5.40 15.41 -10.31
N ILE A 191 -6.69 15.28 -9.96
CA ILE A 191 -7.50 14.13 -10.39
C ILE A 191 -7.64 14.08 -11.91
N ALA A 192 -7.90 15.22 -12.55
CA ALA A 192 -8.00 15.30 -14.00
C ALA A 192 -6.66 14.99 -14.68
N TYR A 193 -5.52 15.30 -14.04
CA TYR A 193 -4.21 14.88 -14.53
C TYR A 193 -4.09 13.35 -14.51
N CYS A 194 -4.41 12.68 -13.40
CA CYS A 194 -4.35 11.21 -13.29
C CYS A 194 -5.22 10.52 -14.36
N GLN A 195 -6.46 10.99 -14.55
CA GLN A 195 -7.38 10.48 -15.58
C GLN A 195 -6.83 10.63 -17.01
N ARG A 196 -6.14 11.74 -17.32
CA ARG A 196 -5.52 11.94 -18.65
C ARG A 196 -4.23 11.15 -18.83
N LYS A 197 -3.42 11.06 -17.76
CA LYS A 197 -2.11 10.41 -17.79
C LYS A 197 -2.23 8.89 -17.87
N TRP A 198 -3.22 8.31 -17.19
CA TRP A 198 -3.54 6.89 -17.25
C TRP A 198 -5.03 6.68 -17.58
N PRO A 199 -5.41 6.85 -18.86
CA PRO A 199 -6.82 6.73 -19.29
C PRO A 199 -7.42 5.36 -18.95
N GLY A 200 -8.67 5.37 -18.47
CA GLY A 200 -9.40 4.16 -18.09
C GLY A 200 -8.99 3.56 -16.74
N ASN A 201 -8.00 4.15 -16.05
CA ASN A 201 -7.61 3.73 -14.72
C ASN A 201 -8.44 4.41 -13.63
N GLY A 202 -8.45 3.82 -12.42
CA GLY A 202 -9.04 4.42 -11.23
C GLY A 202 -8.27 5.64 -10.72
N VAL A 203 -8.87 6.34 -9.75
CA VAL A 203 -8.23 7.39 -8.95
C VAL A 203 -8.62 7.24 -7.48
N GLY A 204 -7.71 7.55 -6.57
CA GLY A 204 -8.01 7.74 -5.16
C GLY A 204 -8.08 9.23 -4.78
N LEU A 205 -8.65 9.55 -3.63
CA LEU A 205 -8.51 10.87 -3.02
C LEU A 205 -8.49 10.72 -1.51
N TYR A 206 -7.43 11.21 -0.87
CA TYR A 206 -7.31 11.20 0.58
C TYR A 206 -7.13 12.62 1.08
N LEU A 207 -7.92 13.11 2.04
CA LEU A 207 -8.70 12.43 3.06
C LEU A 207 -10.15 12.93 3.09
N TYR A 208 -11.11 12.03 3.33
CA TYR A 208 -12.55 12.36 3.39
C TYR A 208 -12.90 13.49 4.37
N SER A 209 -12.30 13.50 5.57
CA SER A 209 -12.55 14.56 6.56
C SER A 209 -12.05 15.95 6.14
N MET A 210 -11.25 16.02 5.08
CA MET A 210 -10.75 17.26 4.47
C MET A 210 -11.47 17.60 3.15
N LEU A 211 -12.45 16.80 2.74
CA LEU A 211 -13.24 17.07 1.54
C LEU A 211 -14.17 18.27 1.77
N SER A 212 -13.76 19.43 1.27
CA SER A 212 -14.53 20.67 1.43
C SER A 212 -15.63 20.82 0.38
N GLU A 213 -16.59 21.71 0.62
CA GLU A 213 -17.61 22.08 -0.39
C GLU A 213 -16.97 22.60 -1.68
N ALA A 214 -15.91 23.40 -1.56
CA ALA A 214 -15.17 23.93 -2.71
C ALA A 214 -14.50 22.80 -3.53
N GLN A 215 -13.95 21.78 -2.87
CA GLN A 215 -13.41 20.60 -3.55
C GLN A 215 -14.51 19.79 -4.23
N THR A 216 -15.62 19.55 -3.52
CA THR A 216 -16.77 18.82 -4.05
C THR A 216 -17.34 19.50 -5.29
N ALA A 217 -17.52 20.82 -5.25
CA ALA A 217 -17.99 21.61 -6.39
C ALA A 217 -17.02 21.55 -7.57
N ALA A 218 -15.71 21.69 -7.34
CA ALA A 218 -14.70 21.64 -8.39
C ALA A 218 -14.59 20.25 -9.03
N LEU A 219 -14.63 19.19 -8.23
CA LEU A 219 -14.62 17.80 -8.70
C LEU A 219 -15.85 17.51 -9.57
N ARG A 220 -17.05 17.89 -9.11
CA ARG A 220 -18.31 17.74 -9.87
C ARG A 220 -18.37 18.60 -11.13
N ALA A 221 -17.73 19.77 -11.15
CA ALA A 221 -17.67 20.61 -12.35
C ALA A 221 -16.61 20.13 -13.37
N GLY A 222 -15.65 19.32 -12.94
CA GLY A 222 -14.50 18.90 -13.75
C GLY A 222 -14.42 17.39 -13.94
N PRO A 223 -13.45 16.71 -13.27
CA PRO A 223 -13.13 15.30 -13.53
C PRO A 223 -14.25 14.30 -13.22
N PHE A 224 -15.24 14.68 -12.40
CA PHE A 224 -16.42 13.88 -12.05
C PHE A 224 -17.72 14.58 -12.45
N LYS A 225 -17.72 15.26 -13.62
CA LYS A 225 -18.94 15.82 -14.22
C LYS A 225 -19.96 14.75 -14.63
N GLU A 226 -19.46 13.55 -14.92
CA GLU A 226 -20.24 12.34 -15.20
C GLU A 226 -20.08 11.41 -14.00
N ASP A 227 -21.15 10.68 -13.67
CA ASP A 227 -21.13 9.76 -12.54
C ASP A 227 -20.10 8.65 -12.79
N ALA A 228 -19.16 8.50 -11.87
CA ALA A 228 -18.18 7.42 -11.92
C ALA A 228 -18.85 6.09 -11.56
N VAL A 229 -18.60 5.05 -12.35
CA VAL A 229 -19.03 3.67 -12.06
C VAL A 229 -17.81 2.91 -11.54
N PRO A 230 -17.87 2.31 -10.33
CA PRO A 230 -16.80 1.46 -9.84
C PRO A 230 -16.50 0.32 -10.84
N HIS A 231 -15.24 0.19 -11.22
CA HIS A 231 -14.77 -0.88 -12.10
C HIS A 231 -13.47 -1.44 -11.53
N TRP A 232 -13.40 -2.76 -11.44
CA TRP A 232 -12.22 -3.48 -10.97
C TRP A 232 -11.74 -4.39 -12.09
N VAL A 233 -10.50 -4.19 -12.51
CA VAL A 233 -9.81 -5.10 -13.44
C VAL A 233 -9.10 -6.15 -12.59
N ARG A 234 -9.33 -7.43 -12.87
CA ARG A 234 -8.75 -8.55 -12.13
C ARG A 234 -8.23 -9.63 -13.06
#